data_AF-A0A7C6DA36-F1
#
_entry.id   AF-A0A7C6DA36-F1
#
_cell.length_a   1.000
_cell.length_b   1.000
_cell.length_c   1.000
_cell.angle_alpha   90.00
_cell.angle_beta   90.00
_cell.angle_gamma   90.00
#
_symmetry.space_group_name_H-M   'P 1'
#
loop_
_entity.id
_entity.type
_entity.pdbx_description
1 polymer ?
#
loop_
_entity_poly.entity_id
_entity_poly.type
_entity_poly.pdbx_seq_one_letter_code
_entity_poly.pdbx_strand_id
1 'polypeptide(L)'
;MLTPSEIREKIFKNGLGYDKKDVEQFIQEISDDYEQLLAENENLNKKVKDLTDSISYYKSIEKTLQKALVIAEKTAQDIKNNAYKEAEAIEMNAKANAKMIESKALKQSEILEHKTLNLLKQYELFKAHFKNLLNAQIELINSESFQINTLDFSYDEILASQPENAKLDSSPKEDTNIKASLDTEDAFEFIAIDEEL
;
A
#
# COMPACT_ATOMS: atom_id res chain seq x y z
N MET A 1 -38.28 -51.35 -56.41
CA MET A 1 -38.09 -52.76 -56.03
C MET A 1 -39.44 -53.32 -55.64
N LEU A 2 -39.60 -54.64 -55.72
CA LEU A 2 -40.84 -55.28 -55.30
C LEU A 2 -40.95 -55.28 -53.77
N THR A 3 -42.17 -55.16 -53.25
CA THR A 3 -42.46 -55.39 -51.83
C THR A 3 -42.72 -56.88 -51.56
N PRO A 4 -42.56 -57.37 -50.31
CA PRO A 4 -42.95 -58.73 -49.95
C PRO A 4 -44.38 -59.08 -50.37
N SER A 5 -45.30 -58.11 -50.26
CA SER A 5 -46.69 -58.26 -50.71
C SER A 5 -46.82 -58.41 -52.23
N GLU A 6 -46.08 -57.60 -53.00
CA GLU A 6 -46.06 -57.71 -54.46
C GLU A 6 -45.44 -59.03 -54.95
N ILE A 7 -44.53 -59.62 -54.17
CA ILE A 7 -43.97 -60.96 -54.42
C ILE A 7 -45.05 -62.04 -54.18
N ARG A 8 -45.80 -61.94 -53.07
CA ARG A 8 -46.91 -62.87 -52.73
C ARG A 8 -48.08 -62.82 -53.72
N GLU A 9 -48.42 -61.63 -54.23
CA GLU A 9 -49.53 -61.43 -55.17
C GLU A 9 -49.18 -61.78 -56.62
N LYS A 10 -47.96 -62.25 -56.90
CA LYS A 10 -47.51 -62.49 -58.27
C LYS A 10 -48.19 -63.71 -58.89
N ILE A 11 -49.01 -63.46 -59.92
CA ILE A 11 -49.66 -64.51 -60.71
C ILE A 11 -48.80 -64.88 -61.92
N PHE A 12 -48.54 -66.18 -62.09
CA PHE A 12 -47.84 -66.75 -63.24
C PHE A 12 -48.83 -67.28 -64.30
N LYS A 13 -48.41 -67.30 -65.57
CA LYS A 13 -49.21 -67.85 -66.67
C LYS A 13 -49.19 -69.38 -66.64
N ASN A 14 -50.33 -70.03 -66.94
CA ASN A 14 -50.43 -71.49 -67.01
C ASN A 14 -49.82 -72.05 -68.31
N GLY A 15 -49.07 -73.15 -68.23
CA GLY A 15 -48.44 -73.86 -69.37
C GLY A 15 -47.67 -75.12 -68.92
N LEU A 16 -46.99 -75.81 -69.85
CA LEU A 16 -46.02 -76.87 -69.50
C LEU A 16 -44.87 -76.21 -68.72
N GLY A 17 -44.70 -76.52 -67.43
CA GLY A 17 -43.75 -75.82 -66.56
C GLY A 17 -43.62 -76.44 -65.17
N TYR A 18 -43.03 -75.67 -64.24
CA TYR A 18 -42.80 -76.08 -62.85
C TYR A 18 -44.10 -76.39 -62.09
N ASP A 19 -44.01 -77.23 -61.07
CA ASP A 19 -45.15 -77.53 -60.20
C ASP A 19 -45.61 -76.27 -59.47
N LYS A 20 -46.91 -75.98 -59.56
CA LYS A 20 -47.49 -74.77 -59.02
C LYS A 20 -47.33 -74.68 -57.49
N LYS A 21 -47.46 -75.79 -56.77
CA LYS A 21 -47.35 -75.81 -55.31
C LYS A 21 -45.92 -75.54 -54.85
N ASP A 22 -44.96 -76.12 -55.55
CA ASP A 22 -43.53 -75.95 -55.27
C ASP A 22 -43.10 -74.48 -55.49
N VAL A 23 -43.57 -73.87 -56.58
CA VAL A 23 -43.35 -72.43 -56.85
C VAL A 23 -44.05 -71.56 -55.82
N GLU A 24 -45.30 -71.84 -55.44
CA GLU A 24 -46.02 -71.08 -54.41
C GLU A 24 -45.32 -71.15 -53.04
N GLN A 25 -44.81 -72.32 -52.64
CA GLN A 25 -44.05 -72.47 -51.41
C GLN A 25 -42.74 -71.66 -51.45
N PHE A 26 -41.99 -71.74 -52.55
CA PHE A 26 -40.75 -70.99 -52.71
C PHE A 26 -40.98 -69.47 -52.72
N ILE A 27 -42.07 -69.00 -53.34
CA ILE A 27 -42.46 -67.58 -53.33
C ILE A 27 -42.81 -67.12 -51.91
N GLN A 28 -43.44 -67.96 -51.10
CA GLN A 28 -43.73 -67.66 -49.71
C GLN A 28 -42.43 -67.55 -48.89
N GLU A 29 -41.51 -68.53 -49.01
CA GLU A 29 -40.20 -68.50 -48.34
C GLU A 29 -39.40 -67.25 -48.74
N ILE A 30 -39.33 -66.91 -50.04
CA ILE A 30 -38.67 -65.67 -50.50
C ILE A 30 -39.34 -64.43 -49.91
N SER A 31 -40.68 -64.38 -49.88
CA SER A 31 -41.39 -63.22 -49.37
C SER A 31 -41.07 -62.98 -47.89
N ASP A 32 -41.05 -64.04 -47.10
CA ASP A 32 -40.77 -64.00 -45.67
C ASP A 32 -39.31 -63.60 -45.39
N ASP A 33 -38.35 -64.19 -46.11
CA ASP A 33 -36.92 -63.81 -46.02
C ASP A 33 -36.70 -62.35 -46.45
N TYR A 34 -37.39 -61.89 -47.50
CA TYR A 34 -37.29 -60.52 -48.00
C TYR A 34 -37.89 -59.51 -47.02
N GLU A 35 -38.99 -59.87 -46.34
CA GLU A 35 -39.59 -59.08 -45.28
C GLU A 35 -38.64 -58.95 -44.07
N GLN A 36 -38.01 -60.05 -43.67
CA GLN A 36 -36.99 -60.04 -42.62
C GLN A 36 -35.78 -59.17 -42.99
N LEU A 37 -35.29 -59.29 -44.24
CA LEU A 37 -34.16 -58.49 -44.74
C LEU A 37 -34.48 -56.98 -44.74
N LEU A 38 -35.70 -56.60 -45.14
CA LEU A 38 -36.14 -55.20 -45.11
C LEU A 38 -36.21 -54.67 -43.68
N ALA A 39 -36.79 -55.43 -42.75
CA ALA A 39 -36.86 -55.04 -41.34
C ALA A 39 -35.46 -54.90 -40.70
N GLU A 40 -34.53 -55.81 -41.03
CA GLU A 40 -33.15 -55.70 -40.57
C GLU A 40 -32.44 -54.49 -41.19
N ASN A 41 -32.66 -54.22 -42.47
CA ASN A 41 -32.10 -53.04 -43.15
C ASN A 41 -32.58 -51.74 -42.52
N GLU A 42 -33.88 -51.61 -42.21
CA GLU A 42 -34.42 -50.45 -41.50
C GLU A 42 -33.80 -50.28 -40.10
N ASN A 43 -33.67 -51.37 -39.35
CA ASN A 43 -33.05 -51.34 -38.02
C ASN A 43 -31.56 -50.94 -38.08
N LEU A 44 -30.82 -51.48 -39.05
CA LEU A 44 -29.42 -51.12 -39.29
C LEU A 44 -29.29 -49.65 -39.71
N ASN A 45 -30.14 -49.16 -40.62
CA ASN A 45 -30.15 -47.75 -41.01
C ASN A 45 -30.44 -46.83 -39.83
N LYS A 46 -31.37 -47.21 -38.95
CA LYS A 46 -31.65 -46.47 -37.72
C LYS A 46 -30.43 -46.43 -36.79
N LYS A 47 -29.78 -47.57 -36.54
CA LYS A 47 -28.54 -47.64 -35.75
C LYS A 47 -27.42 -46.80 -36.35
N VAL A 48 -27.23 -46.85 -37.67
CA VAL A 48 -26.21 -46.06 -38.37
C VAL A 48 -26.49 -44.57 -38.17
N LYS A 49 -27.75 -44.16 -38.30
CA LYS A 49 -28.15 -42.76 -38.05
C LYS A 49 -27.87 -42.33 -36.62
N ASP A 50 -28.32 -43.11 -35.63
CA ASP A 50 -28.13 -42.82 -34.21
C ASP A 50 -26.63 -42.72 -33.83
N LEU A 51 -25.80 -43.63 -34.36
CA LEU A 51 -24.35 -43.60 -34.17
C LEU A 51 -23.70 -42.41 -34.86
N THR A 52 -24.15 -42.05 -36.06
CA THR A 52 -23.63 -40.90 -36.81
C THR A 52 -23.93 -39.59 -36.08
N ASP A 53 -25.14 -39.45 -35.56
CA ASP A 53 -25.56 -38.28 -34.77
C ASP A 53 -24.75 -38.19 -33.46
N SER A 54 -24.53 -39.32 -32.79
CA SER A 54 -23.69 -39.40 -31.60
C SER A 54 -22.24 -39.00 -31.88
N ILE A 55 -21.64 -39.49 -32.97
CA ILE A 55 -20.28 -39.10 -33.39
C ILE A 55 -20.21 -37.60 -33.67
N SER A 56 -21.20 -37.03 -34.35
CA SER A 56 -21.26 -35.60 -34.62
C SER A 56 -21.31 -34.78 -33.33
N TYR A 57 -22.13 -35.21 -32.36
CA TYR A 57 -22.22 -34.61 -31.04
C TYR A 57 -20.88 -34.66 -30.30
N TYR A 58 -20.22 -35.81 -30.23
CA TYR A 58 -18.92 -35.93 -29.57
C TYR A 58 -17.83 -35.08 -30.24
N LYS A 59 -17.80 -34.98 -31.58
CA LYS A 59 -16.89 -34.08 -32.30
C LYS A 59 -17.13 -32.61 -31.94
N SER A 60 -18.38 -32.21 -31.73
CA SER A 60 -18.72 -30.84 -31.31
C SER A 60 -18.22 -30.53 -29.90
N ILE A 61 -18.33 -31.49 -28.99
CA ILE A 61 -17.80 -31.39 -27.62
C ILE A 61 -16.28 -31.32 -27.67
N GLU A 62 -15.63 -32.21 -28.41
CA GLU A 62 -14.17 -32.24 -28.55
C GLU A 62 -13.65 -30.88 -29.04
N LYS A 63 -14.27 -30.31 -30.06
CA LYS A 63 -13.91 -28.98 -30.57
C LYS A 63 -14.10 -27.88 -29.53
N THR A 64 -15.13 -27.98 -28.70
CA THR A 64 -15.39 -27.02 -27.63
C THR A 64 -14.36 -27.15 -26.51
N LEU A 65 -14.00 -28.39 -26.15
CA LEU A 65 -13.00 -28.70 -25.14
C LEU A 65 -11.61 -28.22 -25.59
N GLN A 66 -11.23 -28.47 -26.85
CA GLN A 66 -9.98 -27.97 -27.42
C GLN A 66 -9.90 -26.44 -27.37
N LYS A 67 -10.99 -25.74 -27.73
CA LYS A 67 -11.05 -24.27 -27.62
C LYS A 67 -10.91 -23.81 -26.17
N ALA A 68 -11.61 -24.44 -25.24
CA ALA A 68 -11.52 -24.11 -23.82
C ALA A 68 -10.09 -24.31 -23.28
N LEU A 69 -9.40 -25.36 -23.72
CA LEU A 69 -8.04 -25.66 -23.31
C LEU A 69 -7.04 -24.61 -23.83
N VAL A 70 -7.17 -24.19 -25.10
CA VAL A 70 -6.37 -23.11 -25.68
C VAL A 70 -6.62 -21.78 -24.96
N ILE A 71 -7.87 -21.46 -24.62
CA ILE A 71 -8.19 -20.25 -23.86
C ILE A 71 -7.57 -20.32 -22.47
N ALA A 72 -7.71 -21.45 -21.78
CA ALA A 72 -7.13 -21.65 -20.46
C ALA A 72 -5.61 -21.50 -20.46
N GLU A 73 -4.92 -22.07 -21.44
CA GLU A 73 -3.47 -21.94 -21.62
C GLU A 73 -3.08 -20.47 -21.85
N LYS A 74 -3.78 -19.77 -22.74
CA LYS A 74 -3.55 -18.35 -23.00
C LYS A 74 -3.77 -17.51 -21.75
N THR A 75 -4.87 -17.72 -21.03
CA THR A 75 -5.19 -17.01 -19.79
C THR A 75 -4.14 -17.29 -18.71
N ALA A 76 -3.68 -18.53 -18.57
CA ALA A 76 -2.61 -18.86 -17.63
C ALA A 76 -1.30 -18.13 -17.99
N GLN A 77 -0.95 -18.07 -19.27
CA GLN A 77 0.23 -17.34 -19.72
C GLN A 77 0.09 -15.83 -19.51
N ASP A 78 -1.08 -15.26 -19.77
CA ASP A 78 -1.38 -13.84 -19.53
C ASP A 78 -1.29 -13.48 -18.04
N ILE A 79 -1.85 -14.32 -17.15
CA ILE A 79 -1.73 -14.15 -15.69
C ILE A 79 -0.27 -14.19 -15.27
N LYS A 80 0.50 -15.17 -15.76
CA LYS A 80 1.93 -15.30 -15.45
C LYS A 80 2.71 -14.06 -15.91
N ASN A 81 2.47 -13.58 -17.12
CA ASN A 81 3.12 -12.39 -17.67
C ASN A 81 2.76 -11.12 -16.87
N ASN A 82 1.50 -10.96 -16.48
CA ASN A 82 1.07 -9.83 -15.66
C ASN A 82 1.69 -9.87 -14.27
N ALA A 83 1.73 -11.05 -13.63
CA ALA A 83 2.38 -11.21 -12.33
C ALA A 83 3.88 -10.85 -12.38
N TYR A 84 4.60 -11.20 -13.45
CA TYR A 84 6.00 -10.77 -13.61
C TYR A 84 6.14 -9.26 -13.77
N LYS A 85 5.30 -8.63 -14.59
CA LYS A 85 5.32 -7.17 -14.77
C LYS A 85 5.02 -6.44 -13.47
N GLU A 86 4.04 -6.94 -12.71
CA GLU A 86 3.67 -6.36 -11.43
C GLU A 86 4.79 -6.55 -10.39
N ALA A 87 5.41 -7.72 -10.34
CA ALA A 87 6.57 -7.97 -9.49
C ALA A 87 7.75 -7.05 -9.82
N GLU A 88 8.07 -6.87 -11.10
CA GLU A 88 9.12 -5.95 -11.56
C GLU A 88 8.78 -4.49 -11.19
N ALA A 89 7.52 -4.08 -11.36
CA ALA A 89 7.07 -2.74 -10.96
C ALA A 89 7.18 -2.53 -9.45
N ILE A 90 6.80 -3.52 -8.64
CA ILE A 90 6.95 -3.48 -7.18
C ILE A 90 8.42 -3.36 -6.80
N GLU A 91 9.29 -4.17 -7.39
CA GLU A 91 10.73 -4.14 -7.11
C GLU A 91 11.35 -2.78 -7.49
N MET A 92 10.98 -2.24 -8.66
CA MET A 92 11.44 -0.94 -9.11
C MET A 92 10.96 0.19 -8.19
N ASN A 93 9.69 0.19 -7.80
CA ASN A 93 9.13 1.17 -6.86
C ASN A 93 9.79 1.07 -5.48
N ALA A 94 9.99 -0.14 -4.97
CA ALA A 94 10.66 -0.36 -3.69
C ALA A 94 12.10 0.16 -3.72
N LYS A 95 12.86 -0.12 -4.78
CA LYS A 95 14.22 0.41 -4.97
C LYS A 95 14.24 1.93 -5.08
N ALA A 96 13.29 2.53 -5.79
CA ALA A 96 13.19 3.98 -5.91
C ALA A 96 12.89 4.64 -4.55
N ASN A 97 11.93 4.09 -3.80
CA ASN A 97 11.58 4.56 -2.46
C ASN A 97 12.75 4.41 -1.48
N ALA A 98 13.46 3.28 -1.51
CA ALA A 98 14.64 3.07 -0.68
C ALA A 98 15.73 4.13 -0.95
N LYS A 99 16.04 4.40 -2.22
CA LYS A 99 16.99 5.46 -2.61
C LYS A 99 16.54 6.85 -2.18
N MET A 100 15.24 7.13 -2.26
CA MET A 100 14.68 8.40 -1.80
C MET A 100 14.85 8.57 -0.28
N ILE A 101 14.55 7.52 0.49
CA ILE A 101 14.71 7.52 1.96
C ILE A 101 16.18 7.71 2.33
N GLU A 102 17.09 6.99 1.68
CA GLU A 102 18.53 7.11 1.89
C GLU A 102 19.02 8.54 1.61
N SER A 103 18.60 9.12 0.48
CA SER A 103 18.94 10.51 0.12
C SER A 103 18.39 11.52 1.14
N LYS A 104 17.14 11.35 1.60
CA LYS A 104 16.55 12.19 2.65
C LYS A 104 17.36 12.07 3.96
N ALA A 105 17.73 10.86 4.36
CA ALA A 105 18.51 10.63 5.59
C ALA A 105 19.91 11.23 5.52
N LEU A 106 20.61 11.08 4.37
CA LEU A 106 21.93 11.70 4.15
C LEU A 106 21.85 13.22 4.27
N LYS A 107 20.88 13.84 3.58
CA LYS A 107 20.68 15.29 3.64
C LYS A 107 20.37 15.77 5.07
N GLN A 108 19.55 15.03 5.81
CA GLN A 108 19.28 15.34 7.22
C GLN A 108 20.54 15.23 8.10
N SER A 109 21.37 14.21 7.85
CA SER A 109 22.65 14.03 8.55
C SER A 109 23.59 15.20 8.30
N GLU A 110 23.75 15.64 7.05
CA GLU A 110 24.56 16.82 6.70
C GLU A 110 24.05 18.09 7.41
N ILE A 111 22.74 18.31 7.42
CA ILE A 111 22.13 19.46 8.11
C ILE A 111 22.41 19.39 9.62
N LEU A 112 22.29 18.22 10.23
CA LEU A 112 22.53 18.02 11.65
C LEU A 112 24.00 18.25 12.01
N GLU A 113 24.92 17.77 11.17
CA GLU A 113 26.35 18.01 11.32
C GLU A 113 26.66 19.51 11.29
N HIS A 114 26.15 20.23 10.28
CA HIS A 114 26.31 21.68 10.21
C HIS A 114 25.73 22.42 11.42
N LYS A 115 24.55 22.03 11.90
CA LYS A 115 23.96 22.59 13.12
C LYS A 115 24.83 22.34 14.34
N THR A 116 25.39 21.14 14.47
CA THR A 116 26.27 20.76 15.58
C THR A 116 27.55 21.58 15.58
N LEU A 117 28.19 21.75 14.41
CA LEU A 117 29.38 22.59 14.27
C LEU A 117 29.10 24.06 14.60
N ASN A 118 27.96 24.59 14.15
CA ASN A 118 27.56 25.96 14.46
C ASN A 118 27.30 26.15 15.96
N LEU A 119 26.64 25.20 16.62
CA LEU A 119 26.40 25.25 18.06
C LEU A 119 27.70 25.20 18.85
N LEU A 120 28.66 24.35 18.45
CA LEU A 120 29.97 24.29 19.08
C LEU A 120 30.73 25.62 18.95
N LYS A 121 30.67 26.25 17.78
CA LYS A 121 31.26 27.57 17.56
C LYS A 121 30.61 28.65 18.45
N GLN A 122 29.28 28.63 18.57
CA GLN A 122 28.56 29.54 19.46
C GLN A 122 28.95 29.32 20.93
N TYR A 123 29.11 28.07 21.36
CA TYR A 123 29.57 27.72 22.69
C TYR A 123 30.97 28.26 22.99
N GLU A 124 31.93 28.08 22.07
CA GLU A 124 33.29 28.61 22.26
C GLU A 124 33.31 30.15 22.31
N LEU A 125 32.50 30.82 21.48
CA LEU A 125 32.34 32.28 21.56
C LEU A 125 31.76 32.71 22.90
N PHE A 126 30.69 32.06 23.35
CA PHE A 126 30.07 32.35 24.65
C PHE A 126 31.07 32.16 25.81
N LYS A 127 31.83 31.05 25.80
CA LYS A 127 32.87 30.76 26.79
C LYS A 127 33.94 31.85 26.81
N ALA A 128 34.40 32.31 25.65
CA ALA A 128 35.36 33.41 25.55
C ALA A 128 34.79 34.73 26.09
N HIS A 129 33.55 35.07 25.73
CA HIS A 129 32.86 36.25 26.26
C HIS A 129 32.71 36.20 27.78
N PHE A 130 32.32 35.06 28.33
CA PHE A 130 32.15 34.89 29.77
C PHE A 130 33.49 35.00 30.51
N LYS A 131 34.56 34.41 29.96
CA LYS A 131 35.91 34.56 30.52
C LYS A 131 36.38 36.02 30.53
N ASN A 132 36.12 36.76 29.45
CA ASN A 132 36.45 38.18 29.37
C ASN A 132 35.65 39.00 30.38
N LEU A 133 34.36 38.70 30.57
CA LEU A 133 33.54 39.36 31.59
C LEU A 133 34.09 39.10 32.99
N LEU A 134 34.40 37.85 33.32
CA LEU A 134 34.97 37.52 34.63
C LEU A 134 36.32 38.20 34.86
N ASN A 135 37.20 38.24 33.85
CA ASN A 135 38.46 38.97 33.95
C ASN A 135 38.23 40.46 34.22
N ALA A 136 37.28 41.09 33.52
CA ALA A 136 36.93 42.50 33.76
C ALA A 136 36.39 42.74 35.18
N GLN A 137 35.60 41.80 35.72
CA GLN A 137 35.12 41.88 37.12
C GLN A 137 36.26 41.69 38.13
N ILE A 138 37.21 40.80 37.86
CA ILE A 138 38.42 40.62 38.68
C ILE A 138 39.28 41.89 38.64
N GLU A 139 39.48 42.48 37.47
CA GLU A 139 40.19 43.75 37.32
C GLU A 139 39.51 44.88 38.10
N LEU A 140 38.17 44.95 38.09
CA LEU A 140 37.41 45.92 38.86
C LEU A 140 37.64 45.76 40.38
N ILE A 141 37.57 44.54 40.91
CA ILE A 141 37.79 44.28 42.35
C ILE A 141 39.25 44.59 42.74
N ASN A 142 40.20 44.28 41.87
CA ASN A 142 41.62 44.56 42.11
C ASN A 142 41.99 46.02 41.89
N SER A 143 41.10 46.83 41.32
CA SER A 143 41.34 48.26 41.12
C SER A 143 41.20 49.04 42.43
N GLU A 144 41.89 50.19 42.51
CA GLU A 144 41.94 51.03 43.72
C GLU A 144 40.57 51.50 44.22
N SER A 145 39.51 51.42 43.39
CA SER A 145 38.15 51.79 43.80
C SER A 145 37.52 50.86 44.84
N PHE A 146 38.02 49.63 45.02
CA PHE A 146 37.53 48.68 46.03
C PHE A 146 38.35 48.68 47.33
N GLN A 147 39.35 49.56 47.46
CA GLN A 147 40.06 49.76 48.72
C GLN A 147 39.14 50.47 49.72
N ILE A 148 38.48 49.68 50.58
CA ILE A 148 37.83 50.22 51.78
C ILE A 148 38.95 50.78 52.66
N ASN A 149 39.02 52.11 52.73
CA ASN A 149 39.92 52.81 53.63
C ASN A 149 39.44 52.55 55.07
N THR A 150 40.14 51.70 55.81
CA THR A 150 39.79 51.31 57.19
C THR A 150 39.96 52.46 58.20
N LEU A 151 40.18 53.69 57.74
CA LEU A 151 40.33 54.89 58.57
C LEU A 151 38.99 55.42 59.10
N ASP A 152 37.85 55.01 58.54
CA ASP A 152 36.52 55.53 58.91
C ASP A 152 35.87 54.79 60.11
N PHE A 153 36.59 53.86 60.73
CA PHE A 153 36.12 53.09 61.90
C PHE A 153 36.96 53.30 63.18
N SER A 154 37.70 54.42 63.31
CA SER A 154 38.29 54.79 64.61
C SER A 154 37.25 55.46 65.50
N TYR A 155 36.62 54.67 66.36
CA TYR A 155 35.76 55.14 67.44
C TYR A 155 36.63 55.76 68.54
N ASP A 156 36.90 57.07 68.47
CA ASP A 156 37.60 57.80 69.54
C ASP A 156 36.62 58.14 70.67
N GLU A 157 36.68 57.31 71.71
CA GLU A 157 36.02 57.50 72.99
C GLU A 157 36.79 58.54 73.82
N ILE A 158 36.34 59.80 73.85
CA ILE A 158 36.72 60.74 74.92
C ILE A 158 35.49 61.48 75.46
N LEU A 159 35.13 61.07 76.68
CA LEU A 159 34.28 61.74 77.65
C LEU A 159 34.87 63.10 78.07
N ALA A 160 34.11 64.19 77.96
CA ALA A 160 33.85 65.14 79.06
C ALA A 160 33.04 66.39 78.63
N SER A 161 32.16 66.80 79.55
CA SER A 161 31.45 68.09 79.72
C SER A 161 30.33 68.47 78.74
N GLN A 162 29.10 68.12 79.15
CA GLN A 162 27.83 68.83 78.91
C GLN A 162 27.74 70.17 79.71
N PRO A 163 26.65 71.00 79.65
CA PRO A 163 25.43 71.03 78.80
C PRO A 163 25.04 72.45 78.27
N GLU A 164 23.81 72.56 77.73
CA GLU A 164 22.94 73.75 77.53
C GLU A 164 23.08 74.52 76.21
N ASN A 165 22.04 74.87 75.45
CA ASN A 165 20.58 74.84 75.61
C ASN A 165 19.96 74.82 74.18
N ALA A 166 19.08 73.87 73.86
CA ALA A 166 17.61 74.03 73.83
C ALA A 166 17.04 74.75 72.57
N LYS A 167 16.40 73.98 71.66
CA LYS A 167 14.94 73.90 71.47
C LYS A 167 14.52 73.49 70.04
N LEU A 168 13.57 72.54 70.01
CA LEU A 168 12.35 72.41 69.17
C LEU A 168 12.51 72.47 67.64
N ASP A 169 11.75 71.78 66.79
CA ASP A 169 10.59 70.88 66.82
C ASP A 169 10.39 70.58 65.31
N SER A 170 10.25 69.37 64.79
CA SER A 170 8.96 68.70 64.61
C SER A 170 9.15 67.62 63.52
N SER A 171 8.67 66.40 63.78
CA SER A 171 8.31 65.43 62.73
C SER A 171 6.97 65.87 62.09
N PRO A 172 6.58 65.40 60.88
CA PRO A 172 6.07 64.03 60.67
C PRO A 172 6.47 63.43 59.29
N LYS A 173 6.59 62.10 59.08
CA LYS A 173 5.51 61.11 58.81
C LYS A 173 4.46 61.66 57.83
N GLU A 174 4.01 61.02 56.76
CA GLU A 174 3.54 59.64 56.55
C GLU A 174 3.08 59.54 55.08
N ASP A 175 3.06 58.31 54.53
CA ASP A 175 2.15 57.76 53.50
C ASP A 175 1.95 58.50 52.15
N THR A 176 1.78 57.88 50.99
CA THR A 176 0.82 56.84 50.61
C THR A 176 1.15 56.31 49.20
N ASN A 177 1.26 54.98 49.08
CA ASN A 177 0.55 54.13 48.11
C ASN A 177 0.09 54.73 46.77
N ILE A 178 0.71 54.33 45.65
CA ILE A 178 0.03 54.20 44.34
C ILE A 178 0.51 52.92 43.61
N LYS A 179 -0.34 51.89 43.71
CA LYS A 179 -0.82 50.95 42.68
C LYS A 179 0.19 50.28 41.73
N ALA A 180 0.24 48.95 41.88
CA ALA A 180 0.69 48.01 40.87
C ALA A 180 -0.25 48.00 39.63
N SER A 181 0.36 48.03 38.45
CA SER A 181 -0.17 47.45 37.21
C SER A 181 1.01 46.87 36.44
N LEU A 182 1.14 45.54 36.48
CA LEU A 182 1.99 44.79 35.55
C LEU A 182 1.19 44.60 34.26
N ASP A 183 1.57 45.31 33.20
CA ASP A 183 1.25 44.88 31.83
C ASP A 183 2.48 44.15 31.29
N THR A 184 2.35 42.82 31.24
CA THR A 184 3.26 41.93 30.54
C THR A 184 2.71 41.71 29.13
N GLU A 185 3.13 42.53 28.18
CA GLU A 185 3.08 42.22 26.76
C GLU A 185 4.47 42.50 26.20
N ASP A 186 5.29 41.45 26.11
CA ASP A 186 6.07 41.17 24.91
C ASP A 186 6.98 39.92 25.06
N ALA A 187 6.98 39.14 23.99
CA ALA A 187 8.00 38.18 23.56
C ALA A 187 8.01 36.76 24.19
N PHE A 188 7.08 35.91 23.74
CA PHE A 188 7.41 34.53 23.36
C PHE A 188 6.60 34.13 22.12
N GLU A 189 7.11 34.48 20.94
CA GLU A 189 6.57 34.03 19.66
C GLU A 189 7.04 32.57 19.41
N PHE A 190 6.11 31.64 19.49
CA PHE A 190 6.33 30.21 19.24
C PHE A 190 6.37 30.00 17.72
N ILE A 191 7.55 29.69 17.16
CA ILE A 191 7.66 29.34 15.74
C ILE A 191 7.06 27.95 15.54
N ALA A 192 5.90 27.89 14.90
CA ALA A 192 5.31 26.66 14.38
C ALA A 192 6.17 26.14 13.21
N ILE A 193 6.52 24.86 13.25
CA ILE A 193 7.17 24.14 12.15
C ILE A 193 6.04 23.65 11.25
N ASP A 194 5.90 24.24 10.06
CA ASP A 194 5.05 23.71 9.00
C ASP A 194 5.57 22.35 8.55
N GLU A 195 4.72 21.34 8.68
CA GLU A 195 4.97 19.96 8.31
C GLU A 195 4.39 19.71 6.90
N GLU A 196 5.09 20.20 5.86
CA GLU A 196 4.88 19.76 4.47
C GLU A 196 6.23 19.69 3.73
N LEU A 197 6.77 18.47 3.55
CA LEU A 197 7.55 17.92 2.39
C LEU A 197 8.39 16.65 2.68
#